data_AF-A0A8X6LAN1-F1
#
_entry.id   AF-A0A8X6LAN1-F1
#
_cell.length_a   1.000
_cell.length_b   1.000
_cell.length_c   1.000
_cell.angle_alpha   90.00
_cell.angle_beta   90.00
_cell.angle_gamma   90.00
#
_symmetry.space_group_name_H-M   'P 1'
#
loop_
_entity.id
_entity.type
_entity.pdbx_description
1 polymer ?
#
loop_
_entity_poly.entity_id
_entity_poly.type
_entity_poly.pdbx_seq_one_letter_code
_entity_poly.pdbx_strand_id
1 'polypeptide(L)'
;MRMKAQVFFVPLPNSVYLWILITIAVIVQELLLLPLNNFAIYYTTVCHHLKLLVASLGKSLNNVRDSENDRIYKEYISIRNLVTYIDEQLSFLVFISSVYNACTMYFALTLILHPEEYFDVTHILSVVSLFSSNYLSYMGLTLSGSLLHEASEELWFKLHRALMPRSEITSLQQRFLNLLEKGLFLTIWKILPIKRSFILATLGTILTYCILLDNLKSLRNVPSCCIF
;
A
#
# COMPACT_ATOMS: atom_id res chain seq x y z
N MET A 1 -25.55 37.32 -27.68
CA MET A 1 -26.48 37.35 -26.54
C MET A 1 -25.68 37.01 -25.29
N ARG A 2 -25.24 38.01 -24.51
CA ARG A 2 -24.35 37.81 -23.34
C ARG A 2 -25.20 37.37 -22.13
N MET A 3 -25.04 36.11 -21.72
CA MET A 3 -25.66 35.57 -20.52
C MET A 3 -25.03 36.25 -19.29
N LYS A 4 -25.82 37.01 -18.54
CA LYS A 4 -25.41 37.56 -17.24
C LYS A 4 -25.45 36.41 -16.24
N ALA A 5 -24.29 35.94 -15.79
CA ALA A 5 -24.20 35.06 -14.64
C ALA A 5 -24.72 35.82 -13.41
N GLN A 6 -25.91 35.47 -12.94
CA GLN A 6 -26.40 35.91 -11.64
C GLN A 6 -25.63 35.13 -10.58
N VAL A 7 -24.60 35.76 -10.02
CA VAL A 7 -23.92 35.28 -8.82
C VAL A 7 -24.93 35.40 -7.68
N PHE A 8 -25.57 34.27 -7.33
CA PHE A 8 -26.34 34.16 -6.10
C PHE A 8 -25.35 34.28 -4.94
N PHE A 9 -25.28 35.45 -4.32
CA PHE A 9 -24.72 35.61 -2.99
C PHE A 9 -25.65 34.91 -2.01
N VAL A 10 -25.42 33.62 -1.78
CA VAL A 10 -25.97 32.92 -0.62
C VAL A 10 -25.27 33.56 0.60
N PRO A 11 -26.01 34.09 1.59
CA PRO A 11 -25.39 34.60 2.81
C PRO A 11 -24.63 33.45 3.46
N LEU A 12 -23.31 33.57 3.52
CA LEU A 12 -22.46 32.59 4.20
C LEU A 12 -23.01 32.41 5.63
N PRO A 13 -23.35 31.18 6.05
CA PRO A 13 -23.65 30.93 7.46
C PRO A 13 -22.45 31.38 8.29
N ASN A 14 -22.69 31.83 9.53
CA ASN A 14 -21.64 32.26 10.47
C ASN A 14 -20.39 31.40 10.31
N SER A 15 -19.22 32.01 10.06
CA SER A 15 -17.94 31.31 9.80
C SER A 15 -17.72 30.10 10.73
N VAL A 16 -18.09 30.25 12.00
CA VAL A 16 -18.03 29.19 13.02
C VAL A 16 -18.87 27.95 12.68
N TYR A 17 -20.10 28.11 12.17
CA TYR A 17 -20.99 27.00 11.80
C TYR A 17 -20.44 26.21 10.61
N LEU A 18 -19.86 26.90 9.62
CA LEU A 18 -19.20 26.24 8.48
C LEU A 18 -18.02 25.39 8.94
N TRP A 19 -17.15 25.91 9.82
CA TRP A 19 -16.03 25.15 10.38
C TRP A 19 -16.48 23.93 11.20
N ILE A 20 -17.57 24.05 11.95
CA ILE A 20 -18.15 22.92 12.70
C ILE A 20 -18.64 21.84 11.74
N LEU A 21 -19.36 22.19 10.68
CA LEU A 21 -19.83 21.23 9.67
C LEU A 21 -18.68 20.53 8.96
N ILE A 22 -17.64 21.28 8.55
CA ILE A 22 -16.42 20.71 7.94
C ILE A 22 -15.78 19.70 8.91
N THR A 23 -15.64 20.08 10.18
CA THR A 23 -15.02 19.21 11.19
C THR A 23 -15.83 17.93 11.41
N ILE A 24 -17.16 18.03 11.49
CA ILE A 24 -18.04 16.86 11.62
C ILE A 24 -17.92 15.96 10.39
N ALA A 25 -17.94 16.53 9.19
CA ALA A 25 -17.81 15.77 7.95
C ALA A 25 -16.48 15.00 7.89
N VAL A 26 -15.36 15.65 8.22
CA VAL A 26 -14.05 15.01 8.29
C VAL A 26 -14.02 13.91 9.36
N ILE A 27 -14.56 14.14 10.56
CA ILE A 27 -14.58 13.14 11.63
C ILE A 27 -15.41 11.91 11.21
N VAL A 28 -16.60 12.11 10.63
CA VAL A 28 -17.46 11.01 10.18
C VAL A 28 -16.76 10.19 9.10
N GLN A 29 -16.07 10.86 8.18
CA GLN A 29 -15.33 10.24 7.10
C GLN A 29 -14.11 9.44 7.61
N GLU A 30 -13.34 9.99 8.56
CA GLU A 30 -12.25 9.27 9.23
C GLU A 30 -12.76 8.09 10.07
N LEU A 31 -13.93 8.21 10.69
CA LEU A 31 -14.55 7.09 11.41
C LEU A 31 -14.94 5.93 10.48
N LEU A 32 -15.39 6.24 9.26
CA LEU A 32 -15.66 5.24 8.22
C LEU A 32 -14.37 4.57 7.71
N LEU A 33 -13.26 5.32 7.69
CA LEU A 33 -11.92 4.83 7.31
C LEU A 33 -11.23 4.02 8.42
N LEU A 34 -11.69 4.15 9.65
CA LEU A 34 -11.07 3.56 10.83
C LEU A 34 -10.75 2.05 10.68
N PRO A 35 -11.62 1.20 10.10
CA PRO A 35 -11.29 -0.22 9.89
C PRO A 35 -10.09 -0.43 8.96
N LEU A 36 -10.00 0.35 7.87
CA LEU A 36 -8.91 0.24 6.90
C LEU A 36 -7.60 0.81 7.46
N ASN A 37 -7.66 1.95 8.15
CA ASN A 37 -6.50 2.54 8.81
C ASN A 37 -5.97 1.63 9.93
N ASN A 38 -6.87 1.05 10.74
CA ASN A 38 -6.49 0.07 11.77
C ASN A 38 -5.87 -1.19 11.14
N PHE A 39 -6.43 -1.68 10.04
CA PHE A 39 -5.84 -2.79 9.29
C PHE A 39 -4.45 -2.44 8.77
N ALA A 40 -4.25 -1.25 8.22
CA ALA A 40 -2.94 -0.81 7.73
C ALA A 40 -1.89 -0.73 8.85
N ILE A 41 -2.26 -0.23 10.03
CA ILE A 41 -1.39 -0.19 11.22
C ILE A 41 -1.06 -1.61 11.69
N TYR A 42 -2.07 -2.48 11.78
CA TYR A 42 -1.90 -3.89 12.15
C TYR A 42 -0.94 -4.59 11.18
N TYR A 43 -1.18 -4.46 9.88
CA TYR A 43 -0.38 -5.07 8.83
C TYR A 43 1.07 -4.56 8.85
N THR A 44 1.27 -3.25 9.03
CA THR A 44 2.58 -2.61 9.19
C THR A 44 3.34 -3.24 10.37
N THR A 45 2.67 -3.40 11.51
CA THR A 45 3.24 -4.02 12.71
C THR A 45 3.63 -5.48 12.48
N VAL A 46 2.76 -6.26 11.82
CA VAL A 46 3.04 -7.66 11.47
C VAL A 46 4.25 -7.76 10.54
N CYS A 47 4.30 -6.95 9.48
CA CYS A 47 5.43 -6.90 8.55
C CYS A 47 6.73 -6.52 9.27
N HIS A 48 6.67 -5.56 10.19
CA HIS A 48 7.82 -5.17 11.00
C HIS A 48 8.34 -6.32 11.85
N HIS A 49 7.46 -7.05 12.54
CA HIS A 49 7.84 -8.23 13.31
C HIS A 49 8.46 -9.34 12.44
N LEU A 50 7.85 -9.64 11.29
CA LEU A 50 8.40 -10.61 10.34
C LEU A 50 9.79 -10.19 9.85
N LYS A 51 9.99 -8.90 9.56
CA LYS A 51 11.29 -8.36 9.18
C LYS A 51 12.34 -8.57 10.27
N LEU A 52 11.97 -8.33 11.54
CA LEU A 52 12.87 -8.57 12.66
C LEU A 52 13.24 -10.05 12.82
N LEU A 53 12.30 -10.97 12.60
CA LEU A 53 12.57 -12.42 12.62
C LEU A 53 13.56 -12.82 11.52
N VAL A 54 13.35 -12.34 10.29
CA VAL A 54 14.25 -12.58 9.15
C VAL A 54 15.64 -11.97 9.41
N ALA A 55 15.70 -10.75 9.95
CA ALA A 55 16.96 -10.10 10.29
C ALA A 55 17.71 -10.81 11.42
N SER A 56 16.99 -11.32 12.42
CA SER A 56 17.55 -12.13 13.51
C SER A 56 18.16 -13.41 12.97
N LEU A 57 17.47 -14.10 12.08
CA LEU A 57 17.99 -15.29 11.40
C LEU A 57 19.26 -14.99 10.62
N GLY A 58 19.30 -13.86 9.91
CA GLY A 58 20.50 -13.40 9.19
C GLY A 58 21.70 -13.11 10.10
N LYS A 59 21.46 -12.63 11.33
CA LYS A 59 22.53 -12.46 12.34
C LYS A 59 23.03 -13.80 12.86
N SER A 60 22.12 -14.74 13.15
CA SER A 60 22.48 -16.10 13.56
C SER A 60 23.37 -16.74 12.50
N LEU A 61 23.04 -16.57 11.22
CA LEU A 61 23.78 -17.15 10.10
C LEU A 61 25.26 -16.77 10.04
N ASN A 62 25.61 -15.54 10.45
CA ASN A 62 27.00 -15.06 10.43
C ASN A 62 27.89 -15.71 11.50
N ASN A 63 27.29 -16.29 12.55
CA ASN A 63 28.00 -16.79 13.72
C ASN A 63 28.12 -18.33 13.75
N VAL A 64 27.67 -19.01 12.71
CA VAL A 64 27.34 -20.44 12.76
C VAL A 64 28.46 -21.35 12.30
N ARG A 65 28.65 -22.44 13.06
CA ARG A 65 29.45 -23.63 12.72
C ARG A 65 28.56 -24.69 12.07
N ASP A 66 29.14 -25.58 11.27
CA ASP A 66 28.40 -26.55 10.42
C ASP A 66 27.38 -27.44 11.13
N SER A 67 27.56 -27.68 12.42
CA SER A 67 26.64 -28.48 13.24
C SER A 67 25.29 -27.81 13.53
N GLU A 68 25.17 -26.49 13.39
CA GLU A 68 23.94 -25.73 13.73
C GLU A 68 23.07 -25.40 12.51
N ASN A 69 23.50 -25.80 11.31
CA ASN A 69 22.79 -25.52 10.06
C ASN A 69 21.37 -26.10 10.00
N ASP A 70 21.16 -27.29 10.57
CA ASP A 70 19.83 -27.93 10.60
C ASP A 70 18.82 -27.15 11.46
N ARG A 71 19.30 -26.51 12.54
CA ARG A 71 18.45 -25.67 13.40
C ARG A 71 17.98 -24.42 12.65
N ILE A 72 18.90 -23.73 11.98
CA ILE A 72 18.61 -22.52 11.19
C ILE A 72 17.65 -22.84 10.05
N TYR A 73 17.85 -23.99 9.39
CA TYR A 73 16.95 -24.49 8.36
C TYR A 73 15.51 -24.64 8.88
N LYS A 74 15.35 -25.28 10.04
CA LYS A 74 14.05 -25.45 10.70
C LYS A 74 13.42 -24.12 11.11
N GLU A 75 14.21 -23.21 11.68
CA GLU A 75 13.75 -21.86 12.05
C GLU A 75 13.27 -21.08 10.81
N TYR A 76 14.00 -21.15 9.69
CA TYR A 76 13.59 -20.52 8.44
C TYR A 76 12.29 -21.11 7.88
N ILE A 77 12.13 -22.43 7.87
CA ILE A 77 10.88 -23.07 7.43
C ILE A 77 9.72 -22.60 8.30
N SER A 78 9.91 -22.49 9.61
CA SER A 78 8.90 -21.98 10.52
C SER A 78 8.50 -20.54 10.18
N ILE A 79 9.48 -19.66 9.93
CA ILE A 79 9.23 -18.28 9.51
C ILE A 79 8.48 -18.25 8.18
N ARG A 80 8.90 -19.06 7.20
CA ARG A 80 8.24 -19.13 5.89
C ARG A 80 6.79 -19.57 5.99
N ASN A 81 6.51 -20.61 6.79
CA ASN A 81 5.16 -21.10 7.00
C ASN A 81 4.29 -20.03 7.68
N LEU A 82 4.86 -19.29 8.64
CA LEU A 82 4.19 -18.17 9.29
C LEU A 82 3.88 -17.04 8.29
N VAL A 83 4.85 -16.63 7.46
CA VAL A 83 4.65 -15.60 6.42
C VAL A 83 3.56 -16.04 5.44
N THR A 84 3.60 -17.30 5.01
CA THR A 84 2.60 -17.86 4.09
C THR A 84 1.21 -17.84 4.72
N TYR A 85 1.08 -18.29 5.98
CA TYR A 85 -0.19 -18.26 6.70
C TYR A 85 -0.74 -16.84 6.84
N ILE A 86 0.10 -15.88 7.20
CA ILE A 86 -0.28 -14.46 7.30
C ILE A 86 -0.74 -13.93 5.94
N ASP A 87 -0.01 -14.25 4.87
CA ASP A 87 -0.38 -13.85 3.51
C ASP A 87 -1.76 -14.41 3.11
N GLU A 88 -2.05 -15.66 3.42
CA GLU A 88 -3.34 -16.27 3.12
C GLU A 88 -4.52 -15.58 3.81
N GLN A 89 -4.33 -15.14 5.05
CA GLN A 89 -5.39 -14.48 5.83
C GLN A 89 -5.54 -13.00 5.44
N LEU A 90 -4.44 -12.30 5.16
CA LEU A 90 -4.44 -10.85 5.01
C LEU A 90 -4.42 -10.37 3.56
N SER A 91 -4.01 -11.20 2.59
CA SER A 91 -3.84 -10.79 1.18
C SER A 91 -5.11 -10.22 0.54
N PHE A 92 -6.29 -10.74 0.90
CA PHE A 92 -7.56 -10.20 0.42
C PHE A 92 -7.85 -8.82 1.02
N LEU A 93 -7.56 -8.61 2.30
CA LEU A 93 -7.72 -7.30 2.94
C LEU A 93 -6.76 -6.26 2.35
N VAL A 94 -5.52 -6.66 2.05
CA VAL A 94 -4.58 -5.80 1.31
C VAL A 94 -5.14 -5.39 -0.04
N PHE A 95 -5.78 -6.32 -0.77
CA PHE A 95 -6.43 -6.02 -2.03
C PHE A 95 -7.58 -5.02 -1.88
N ILE A 96 -8.43 -5.18 -0.86
CA ILE A 96 -9.48 -4.19 -0.57
C ILE A 96 -8.88 -2.81 -0.27
N SER A 97 -7.81 -2.74 0.54
CA SER A 97 -7.09 -1.49 0.79
C SER A 97 -6.52 -0.88 -0.49
N SER A 98 -5.98 -1.69 -1.42
CA SER A 98 -5.47 -1.23 -2.71
C SER A 98 -6.56 -0.64 -3.60
N VAL A 99 -7.70 -1.33 -3.73
CA VAL A 99 -8.85 -0.86 -4.51
C VAL A 99 -9.38 0.45 -3.92
N TYR A 100 -9.51 0.50 -2.60
CA TYR A 100 -9.97 1.69 -1.90
C TYR A 100 -9.03 2.87 -2.12
N ASN A 101 -7.72 2.68 -1.97
CA ASN A 101 -6.71 3.70 -2.27
C ASN A 101 -6.77 4.18 -3.72
N ALA A 102 -6.98 3.29 -4.69
CA ALA A 102 -7.14 3.67 -6.09
C ALA A 102 -8.37 4.57 -6.30
N CYS A 103 -9.51 4.24 -5.68
CA CYS A 103 -10.71 5.08 -5.73
C CYS A 103 -10.46 6.46 -5.12
N THR A 104 -9.85 6.55 -3.94
CA THR A 104 -9.57 7.84 -3.29
C THR A 104 -8.59 8.69 -4.09
N MET A 105 -7.58 8.08 -4.71
CA MET A 105 -6.64 8.79 -5.59
C MET A 105 -7.32 9.32 -6.85
N TYR A 106 -8.24 8.56 -7.44
CA TYR A 106 -9.02 9.00 -8.58
C TYR A 106 -9.85 10.26 -8.26
N PHE A 107 -10.56 10.26 -7.13
CA PHE A 107 -11.33 11.45 -6.71
C PHE A 107 -10.42 12.65 -6.45
N ALA A 108 -9.28 12.45 -5.78
CA ALA A 108 -8.32 13.52 -5.53
C ALA A 108 -7.74 14.11 -6.82
N LEU A 109 -7.39 13.27 -7.80
CA LEU A 109 -6.88 13.73 -9.09
C LEU A 109 -7.95 14.44 -9.92
N THR A 110 -9.18 13.94 -9.89
CA THR A 110 -10.31 14.61 -10.56
C THR A 110 -10.54 16.01 -9.99
N LEU A 111 -10.44 16.16 -8.66
CA LEU A 111 -10.52 17.45 -7.99
C LEU A 111 -9.39 18.41 -8.41
N ILE A 112 -8.18 17.90 -8.61
CA ILE A 112 -7.03 18.70 -9.08
C ILE A 112 -7.20 19.14 -10.54
N LEU A 113 -7.74 18.26 -11.39
CA LEU A 113 -7.90 18.51 -12.82
C LEU A 113 -9.09 19.43 -13.14
N HIS A 114 -10.19 19.33 -12.39
CA HIS A 114 -11.44 20.08 -12.62
C HIS A 114 -11.89 20.83 -11.37
N PRO A 115 -11.09 21.75 -10.82
CA PRO A 115 -11.45 22.45 -9.59
C PRO A 115 -12.73 23.27 -9.74
N GLU A 116 -13.05 23.77 -10.94
CA GLU A 116 -14.26 24.53 -11.25
C GLU A 116 -15.56 23.73 -11.20
N GLU A 117 -15.51 22.39 -11.29
CA GLU A 117 -16.71 21.54 -11.16
C GLU A 117 -17.12 21.37 -9.69
N TYR A 118 -16.25 21.69 -8.74
CA TYR A 118 -16.48 21.55 -7.31
C TYR A 118 -16.75 22.91 -6.66
N PHE A 119 -18.02 23.14 -6.28
CA PHE A 119 -18.50 24.45 -5.85
C PHE A 119 -18.28 24.77 -4.36
N ASP A 120 -17.94 23.79 -3.51
CA ASP A 120 -17.88 23.97 -2.04
C ASP A 120 -16.50 23.63 -1.47
N VAL A 121 -15.88 24.61 -0.78
CA VAL A 121 -14.62 24.47 -0.02
C VAL A 121 -14.68 23.30 0.96
N THR A 122 -15.86 23.02 1.53
CA THR A 122 -16.10 21.88 2.42
C THR A 122 -15.81 20.55 1.74
N HIS A 123 -16.27 20.40 0.49
CA HIS A 123 -16.07 19.20 -0.30
C HIS A 123 -14.59 19.01 -0.68
N ILE A 124 -13.92 20.10 -1.07
CA ILE A 124 -12.49 20.11 -1.40
C ILE A 124 -11.65 19.64 -0.19
N LEU A 125 -11.87 20.26 0.97
CA LEU A 125 -11.13 19.91 2.19
C LEU A 125 -11.39 18.48 2.65
N SER A 126 -12.63 18.00 2.56
CA SER A 126 -13.02 16.63 2.88
C SER A 126 -12.31 15.60 1.98
N VAL A 127 -12.32 15.82 0.66
CA VAL A 127 -11.65 14.93 -0.31
C VAL A 127 -10.13 14.92 -0.08
N VAL A 128 -9.52 16.08 0.13
CA VAL A 128 -8.07 16.19 0.39
C VAL A 128 -7.68 15.50 1.68
N SER A 129 -8.48 15.65 2.75
CA SER A 129 -8.24 14.98 4.04
C SER A 129 -8.27 13.46 3.88
N LEU A 130 -9.35 12.92 3.30
CA LEU A 130 -9.51 11.48 3.08
C LEU A 130 -8.43 10.92 2.16
N PHE A 131 -8.08 11.64 1.10
CA PHE A 131 -7.00 11.23 0.21
C PHE A 131 -5.68 11.13 0.98
N SER A 132 -5.34 12.15 1.77
CA SER A 132 -4.08 12.22 2.48
C SER A 132 -3.97 11.12 3.55
N SER A 133 -5.01 10.93 4.37
CA SER A 133 -5.03 9.93 5.44
C SER A 133 -4.97 8.49 4.90
N ASN A 134 -5.79 8.19 3.89
CA ASN A 134 -5.82 6.88 3.27
C ASN A 134 -4.52 6.56 2.52
N TYR A 135 -3.98 7.52 1.76
CA TYR A 135 -2.74 7.34 1.02
C TYR A 135 -1.55 7.10 1.96
N LEU A 136 -1.44 7.86 3.06
CA LEU A 136 -0.40 7.66 4.06
C LEU A 136 -0.48 6.26 4.70
N SER A 137 -1.69 5.82 5.07
CA SER A 137 -1.90 4.48 5.63
C SER A 137 -1.55 3.38 4.63
N TYR A 138 -1.95 3.53 3.37
CA TYR A 138 -1.64 2.59 2.30
C TYR A 138 -0.14 2.54 1.97
N MET A 139 0.55 3.68 2.00
CA MET A 139 2.00 3.75 1.86
C MET A 139 2.70 3.01 3.00
N GLY A 140 2.25 3.17 4.26
CA GLY A 140 2.79 2.43 5.40
C GLY A 140 2.67 0.90 5.21
N LEU A 141 1.50 0.45 4.78
CA LEU A 141 1.23 -0.96 4.47
C LEU A 141 2.17 -1.51 3.40
N THR A 142 2.22 -0.84 2.24
CA THR A 142 2.97 -1.31 1.06
C THR A 142 4.49 -1.22 1.27
N LEU A 143 4.97 -0.15 1.90
CA LEU A 143 6.38 -0.01 2.28
C LEU A 143 6.80 -1.13 3.23
N SER A 144 6.00 -1.42 4.25
CA SER A 144 6.33 -2.46 5.22
C SER A 144 6.42 -3.85 4.59
N GLY A 145 5.48 -4.19 3.69
CA GLY A 145 5.56 -5.41 2.89
C GLY A 145 6.81 -5.47 2.02
N SER A 146 7.18 -4.36 1.37
CA SER A 146 8.39 -4.30 0.54
C SER A 146 9.69 -4.44 1.35
N LEU A 147 9.75 -3.88 2.56
CA LEU A 147 10.91 -3.98 3.44
C LEU A 147 11.12 -5.41 3.97
N LEU A 148 10.03 -6.17 4.15
CA LEU A 148 10.11 -7.60 4.47
C LEU A 148 10.72 -8.39 3.30
N HIS A 149 10.27 -8.10 2.08
CA HIS A 149 10.81 -8.72 0.87
C HIS A 149 12.33 -8.45 0.72
N GLU A 150 12.76 -7.21 0.92
CA GLU A 150 14.17 -6.84 0.87
C GLU A 150 15.01 -7.51 1.95
N ALA A 151 14.50 -7.60 3.17
CA ALA A 151 15.19 -8.32 4.24
C ALA A 151 15.36 -9.81 3.90
N SER A 152 14.38 -10.40 3.22
CA SER A 152 14.48 -11.77 2.72
C SER A 152 15.51 -11.91 1.60
N GLU A 153 15.58 -10.98 0.66
CA GLU A 153 16.60 -11.01 -0.40
C GLU A 153 18.01 -10.81 0.18
N GLU A 154 18.17 -9.90 1.15
CA GLU A 154 19.44 -9.70 1.84
C GLU A 154 19.90 -10.98 2.57
N LEU A 155 18.96 -11.69 3.22
CA LEU A 155 19.23 -12.98 3.84
C LEU A 155 19.71 -14.01 2.80
N TRP A 156 19.05 -14.08 1.64
CA TRP A 156 19.47 -14.94 0.53
C TRP A 156 20.90 -14.63 0.09
N PHE A 157 21.23 -13.37 -0.18
CA PHE A 157 22.57 -12.98 -0.61
C PHE A 157 23.65 -13.30 0.43
N LYS A 158 23.38 -13.06 1.73
CA LYS A 158 24.31 -13.39 2.81
C LYS A 158 24.57 -14.90 2.88
N LEU A 159 23.52 -15.70 2.80
CA LEU A 159 23.61 -17.15 2.83
C LEU A 159 24.32 -17.71 1.60
N HIS A 160 23.97 -17.21 0.41
CA HIS A 160 24.59 -17.62 -0.84
C HIS A 160 26.09 -17.34 -0.83
N ARG A 161 26.52 -16.17 -0.34
CA ARG A 161 27.94 -15.82 -0.18
C ARG A 161 28.66 -16.69 0.86
N ALA A 162 27.99 -17.09 1.94
CA ALA A 162 28.58 -17.95 2.97
C ALA A 162 28.78 -19.41 2.50
N LEU A 163 27.92 -19.90 1.60
CA LEU A 163 27.92 -21.30 1.14
C LEU A 163 28.75 -21.53 -0.14
N MET A 164 28.83 -20.56 -1.05
CA MET A 164 29.57 -20.66 -2.32
C MET A 164 31.06 -21.04 -2.20
N PRO A 165 31.83 -20.60 -1.18
CA PRO A 165 33.25 -20.97 -1.06
C PRO A 165 33.50 -22.44 -0.66
N ARG A 166 32.46 -23.20 -0.28
CA ARG A 166 32.62 -24.56 0.23
C ARG A 166 32.53 -25.58 -0.90
N SER A 167 33.58 -26.39 -1.03
CA SER A 167 33.75 -27.39 -2.09
C SER A 167 32.74 -28.55 -2.05
N GLU A 168 32.03 -28.74 -0.94
CA GLU A 168 30.99 -29.77 -0.79
C GLU A 168 29.72 -29.17 -0.18
N ILE A 169 28.79 -28.75 -1.04
CA ILE A 169 27.45 -28.34 -0.61
C ILE A 169 26.63 -29.60 -0.38
N THR A 170 26.16 -29.79 0.86
CA THR A 170 25.24 -30.89 1.18
C THR A 170 23.89 -30.71 0.46
N SER A 171 23.21 -31.82 0.13
CA SER A 171 21.89 -31.78 -0.53
C SER A 171 20.85 -30.94 0.23
N LEU A 172 20.97 -30.87 1.57
CA LEU A 172 20.14 -30.03 2.44
C LEU A 172 20.44 -28.54 2.26
N GLN A 173 21.72 -28.15 2.20
CA GLN A 173 22.12 -26.76 1.92
C GLN A 173 21.66 -26.32 0.52
N GLN A 174 21.71 -27.20 -0.48
CA GLN A 174 21.22 -26.87 -1.82
C GLN A 174 19.69 -26.72 -1.86
N ARG A 175 18.94 -27.58 -1.16
CA ARG A 175 17.48 -27.41 -0.99
C ARG A 175 17.15 -26.12 -0.25
N PHE A 176 17.92 -25.79 0.78
CA PHE A 176 17.76 -24.54 1.52
C PHE A 176 17.98 -23.34 0.62
N LEU A 177 19.05 -23.37 -0.19
CA LEU A 177 19.34 -22.31 -1.13
C LEU A 177 18.18 -22.13 -2.13
N ASN A 178 17.73 -23.20 -2.78
CA ASN A 178 16.60 -23.15 -3.71
C ASN A 178 15.29 -22.65 -3.05
N LEU A 179 15.12 -22.89 -1.74
CA LEU A 179 13.96 -22.38 -1.00
C LEU A 179 14.07 -20.87 -0.79
N LEU A 180 15.24 -20.38 -0.38
CA LEU A 180 15.50 -18.95 -0.16
C LEU A 180 15.49 -18.14 -1.46
N GLU A 181 15.94 -18.72 -2.57
CA GLU A 181 15.90 -18.09 -3.88
C GLU A 181 14.47 -17.67 -4.26
N LYS A 182 13.47 -18.47 -3.87
CA LYS A 182 12.05 -18.12 -4.09
C LYS A 182 11.59 -16.90 -3.30
N GLY A 183 12.38 -16.46 -2.30
CA GLY A 183 12.11 -15.30 -1.46
C GLY A 183 10.91 -15.50 -0.52
N LEU A 184 10.85 -14.65 0.50
CA LEU A 184 9.64 -14.36 1.25
C LEU A 184 9.04 -13.08 0.68
N PHE A 185 7.79 -13.14 0.27
CA PHE A 185 7.04 -11.98 -0.17
C PHE A 185 5.60 -12.12 0.31
N LEU A 186 5.01 -10.98 0.66
CA LEU A 186 3.58 -10.86 0.85
C LEU A 186 2.94 -10.44 -0.47
N THR A 187 1.71 -10.86 -0.69
CA THR A 187 0.99 -10.69 -1.94
C THR A 187 -0.29 -9.89 -1.75
N ILE A 188 -0.72 -9.31 -2.86
CA ILE A 188 -2.03 -8.68 -2.98
C ILE A 188 -2.92 -9.72 -3.64
N TRP A 189 -3.78 -10.33 -2.81
CA TRP A 189 -4.69 -11.40 -3.20
C TRP A 189 -4.04 -12.55 -4.00
N LYS A 190 -2.80 -12.94 -3.67
CA LYS A 190 -2.03 -13.97 -4.41
C LYS A 190 -1.72 -13.64 -5.88
N ILE A 191 -2.06 -12.44 -6.37
CA ILE A 191 -1.85 -12.04 -7.78
C ILE A 191 -0.47 -11.38 -7.93
N LEU A 192 -0.15 -10.42 -7.06
CA LEU A 192 1.03 -9.57 -7.21
C LEU A 192 1.85 -9.50 -5.91
N PRO A 193 3.18 -9.72 -5.96
CA PRO A 193 4.04 -9.55 -4.80
C PRO A 193 4.24 -8.07 -4.48
N ILE A 194 4.24 -7.73 -3.19
CA ILE A 194 4.45 -6.36 -2.70
C ILE A 194 5.96 -6.06 -2.74
N LYS A 195 6.40 -5.42 -3.82
CA LYS A 195 7.78 -4.94 -4.02
C LYS A 195 7.81 -3.41 -4.08
N ARG A 196 8.98 -2.76 -3.98
CA ARG A 196 9.08 -1.30 -4.21
C ARG A 196 8.55 -0.87 -5.58
N SER A 197 8.76 -1.71 -6.60
CA SER A 197 8.22 -1.46 -7.95
C SER A 197 6.70 -1.45 -7.98
N PHE A 198 6.03 -2.17 -7.08
CA PHE A 198 4.57 -2.18 -6.99
C PHE A 198 4.01 -0.81 -6.61
N ILE A 199 4.66 -0.10 -5.68
CA ILE A 199 4.24 1.25 -5.25
C ILE A 199 4.29 2.22 -6.45
N LEU A 200 5.41 2.23 -7.17
CA LEU A 200 5.59 3.06 -8.36
C LEU A 200 4.61 2.70 -9.48
N ALA A 201 4.38 1.39 -9.72
CA ALA A 201 3.44 0.92 -10.71
C ALA A 201 2.00 1.33 -10.38
N THR A 202 1.60 1.27 -9.12
CA THR A 202 0.26 1.66 -8.67
C THR A 202 0.02 3.15 -8.90
N LEU A 203 0.97 3.99 -8.48
CA LEU A 203 0.90 5.44 -8.67
C LEU A 203 0.89 5.83 -10.16
N GLY A 204 1.76 5.21 -10.97
CA GLY A 204 1.80 5.44 -12.41
C GLY A 204 0.49 5.03 -13.09
N THR A 205 -0.05 3.85 -12.75
CA THR A 205 -1.30 3.33 -13.31
C THR A 205 -2.45 4.28 -13.03
N ILE A 206 -2.58 4.76 -11.80
CA ILE A 206 -3.66 5.67 -11.40
C ILE A 206 -3.54 7.00 -12.17
N LEU A 207 -2.34 7.59 -12.26
CA LEU A 207 -2.11 8.81 -13.03
C LEU A 207 -2.47 8.62 -14.51
N THR A 208 -2.04 7.52 -15.13
CA THR A 208 -2.36 7.20 -16.52
C THR A 208 -3.87 7.09 -16.74
N TYR A 209 -4.59 6.37 -15.88
CA TYR A 209 -6.05 6.24 -16.01
C TYR A 209 -6.77 7.57 -15.78
N CYS A 210 -6.33 8.40 -14.84
CA CYS A 210 -6.95 9.72 -14.63
C CYS A 210 -6.79 10.61 -15.86
N ILE A 211 -5.58 10.68 -16.43
CA ILE A 211 -5.31 11.45 -17.65
C ILE A 211 -6.10 10.88 -18.84
N LEU A 212 -6.17 9.55 -18.97
CA LEU A 212 -6.91 8.91 -20.07
C LEU A 212 -8.41 9.21 -19.99
N LEU A 213 -9.02 9.04 -18.81
CA LEU A 213 -10.44 9.30 -18.59
C LEU A 213 -10.78 10.78 -18.80
N ASP A 214 -9.89 11.67 -18.36
CA ASP A 214 -10.03 13.10 -18.58
C ASP A 214 -10.03 13.46 -20.07
N ASN A 215 -9.05 12.96 -20.82
CA ASN A 215 -8.98 13.16 -22.26
C ASN A 215 -10.21 12.59 -22.99
N LEU A 216 -10.73 11.44 -22.56
CA LEU A 216 -11.96 10.88 -23.11
C LEU A 216 -13.20 11.75 -22.80
N LYS A 217 -13.28 12.34 -21.60
CA LYS A 217 -14.36 13.27 -21.23
C LYS A 217 -14.31 14.53 -22.11
N SER A 218 -13.12 15.09 -22.30
CA SER A 218 -12.87 16.25 -23.18
C SER A 218 -13.27 15.97 -24.64
N LEU A 219 -12.90 14.80 -25.18
CA LEU A 219 -13.26 14.40 -26.55
C LEU A 219 -14.76 14.23 -26.78
N ARG A 220 -15.53 13.91 -25.73
CA ARG A 220 -16.94 13.54 -25.89
C ARG A 220 -17.92 14.72 -25.87
N ASN A 221 -17.49 15.96 -25.55
CA ASN A 221 -18.39 17.12 -25.40
C ASN A 221 -19.70 16.79 -24.64
N VAL A 222 -19.63 15.92 -23.62
CA VAL A 222 -20.83 15.55 -22.85
C VAL A 222 -21.02 16.61 -21.76
N PRO A 223 -22.12 17.38 -21.77
CA PRO A 223 -22.39 18.34 -20.72
C PRO A 223 -22.52 17.63 -19.36
N SER A 224 -21.92 18.23 -18.33
CA SER A 224 -21.68 17.71 -16.97
C SER A 224 -22.94 17.38 -16.13
N CYS A 225 -24.09 17.13 -16.74
CA CYS A 225 -25.37 16.95 -16.05
C CYS A 225 -25.81 15.48 -15.91
N CYS A 226 -25.08 14.50 -16.46
CA CYS A 226 -25.62 13.14 -16.64
C CYS A 226 -24.73 11.97 -16.22
N ILE A 227 -23.74 12.12 -15.32
CA ILE A 227 -23.01 10.94 -14.81
C ILE A 227 -22.77 11.09 -13.30
N PHE A 228 -23.62 10.36 -12.55
CA PHE A 228 -23.61 9.93 -11.14
C PHE A 228 -22.75 10.66 -10.11
#